data_AF-A0A7V6BCM6-F1
#
_entry.id   AF-A0A7V6BCM6-F1
#
_cell.length_a   1.000
_cell.length_b   1.000
_cell.length_c   1.000
_cell.angle_alpha   90.00
_cell.angle_beta   90.00
_cell.angle_gamma   90.00
#
_symmetry.space_group_name_H-M   'P 1'
#
loop_
_entity.id
_entity.type
_entity.pdbx_description
1 polymer ?
#
loop_
_entity_poly.entity_id
_entity_poly.type
_entity_poly.pdbx_seq_one_letter_code
_entity_poly.pdbx_strand_id
1 'polypeptide(L)' 'MDPTEKNKTIPITINGKHYEVPALVKSGPKNELTPITILQACELVGVKVPHFCYHPGLHIAGNCRMCLVEIGTPV' A
#
# COMPACT_ATOMS: atom_id res chain seq x y z
N MET A 1 -5.79 -21.05 3.43
CA MET A 1 -4.77 -20.00 3.23
C MET A 1 -3.47 -20.53 3.75
N ASP A 2 -2.58 -20.84 2.83
CA ASP A 2 -1.32 -21.49 3.12
C ASP A 2 -0.39 -20.58 3.95
N PRO A 3 0.40 -21.11 4.91
CA PRO A 3 1.29 -20.31 5.74
C PRO A 3 2.30 -19.47 4.94
N THR A 4 2.68 -19.93 3.75
CA THR A 4 3.68 -19.30 2.87
C THR A 4 3.18 -17.99 2.23
N GLU A 5 1.87 -17.85 2.01
CA GLU A 5 1.32 -16.64 1.38
C GLU A 5 1.34 -15.42 2.30
N LYS A 6 1.33 -15.63 3.62
CA LYS A 6 1.31 -14.55 4.62
C LYS A 6 2.59 -13.70 4.65
N ASN A 7 3.71 -14.28 4.22
CA ASN A 7 5.04 -13.65 4.29
C ASN A 7 5.59 -13.27 2.92
N LYS A 8 4.77 -13.32 1.86
CA LYS A 8 5.20 -12.97 0.51
C LYS A 8 5.49 -11.48 0.42
N THR A 9 6.68 -11.10 -0.01
CA THR A 9 7.06 -9.72 -0.36
C THR A 9 7.01 -9.49 -1.87
N ILE A 10 6.90 -8.23 -2.27
CA ILE A 10 6.97 -7.77 -3.66
C ILE A 10 8.00 -6.64 -3.78
N PRO A 11 8.86 -6.67 -4.82
CA PRO A 11 9.77 -5.58 -5.11
C PRO A 11 9.00 -4.41 -5.74
N ILE A 12 9.25 -3.20 -5.26
CA ILE A 12 8.69 -1.97 -5.82
C ILE A 12 9.74 -0.87 -5.87
N THR A 13 9.57 0.08 -6.79
CA THR A 13 10.40 1.29 -6.85
C THR A 13 9.53 2.49 -6.53
N ILE A 14 9.91 3.26 -5.50
CA ILE A 14 9.23 4.50 -5.10
C ILE A 14 10.24 5.64 -5.23
N ASN A 15 9.93 6.63 -6.07
CA ASN A 15 10.78 7.81 -6.33
C ASN A 15 12.25 7.43 -6.63
N GLY A 16 12.45 6.41 -7.46
CA GLY A 16 13.79 5.94 -7.88
C GLY A 16 14.51 5.03 -6.88
N LYS A 17 13.92 4.73 -5.71
CA LYS A 17 14.52 3.86 -4.71
C LYS A 17 13.79 2.52 -4.62
N HIS A 18 14.57 1.44 -4.59
CA HIS A 18 14.06 0.08 -4.52
C HIS A 18 13.72 -0.31 -3.08
N TYR A 19 12.57 -0.96 -2.93
CA TYR A 19 12.07 -1.47 -1.66
C TYR A 19 11.41 -2.83 -1.85
N GLU A 20 11.39 -3.62 -0.78
CA GLU A 20 10.56 -4.81 -0.67
C GLU A 20 9.45 -4.55 0.34
N VAL A 21 8.20 -4.70 -0.09
CA VAL A 21 7.02 -4.50 0.76
C VAL A 21 6.20 -5.78 0.82
N PRO A 22 5.45 -6.04 1.91
CA PRO A 22 4.59 -7.21 1.97
C PRO A 22 3.49 -7.13 0.91
N ALA A 23 3.20 -8.26 0.25
CA ALA A 23 2.13 -8.36 -0.73
C ALA A 23 0.75 -8.15 -0.10
N LEU A 24 0.63 -8.46 1.19
CA LEU A 24 -0.61 -8.40 1.96
C LEU A 24 -0.40 -7.64 3.27
N VAL A 25 -1.40 -6.86 3.66
CA VAL A 25 -1.44 -6.11 4.93
C VAL A 25 -2.80 -6.29 5.58
N LYS A 26 -2.89 -6.07 6.90
CA LYS A 26 -4.19 -6.03 7.56
C LYS A 26 -4.80 -4.64 7.43
N SER A 27 -5.97 -4.55 6.83
CA SER A 27 -6.66 -3.27 6.60
C SER A 27 -8.18 -3.47 6.56
N GLY A 28 -8.90 -2.37 6.76
CA GLY A 28 -10.35 -2.33 6.77
C GLY A 28 -10.97 -2.58 8.14
N PRO A 29 -12.32 -2.46 8.27
CA PRO A 29 -13.03 -2.55 9.54
C PRO A 29 -12.88 -3.89 10.26
N LYS A 30 -12.61 -4.97 9.52
CA LYS A 30 -12.41 -6.32 10.05
C LYS A 30 -10.94 -6.67 10.32
N ASN A 31 -10.01 -5.76 10.04
CA ASN A 31 -8.56 -5.98 10.18
C ASN A 31 -8.11 -7.27 9.49
N GLU A 32 -8.65 -7.53 8.30
CA GLU A 32 -8.43 -8.75 7.53
C GLU A 32 -7.27 -8.59 6.55
N LEU A 33 -6.72 -9.71 6.09
CA LEU A 33 -5.54 -9.72 5.24
C LEU A 33 -5.93 -9.37 3.80
N THR A 34 -5.51 -8.22 3.30
CA THR A 34 -5.83 -7.68 1.97
C THR A 34 -4.57 -7.33 1.19
N PRO A 35 -4.60 -7.30 -0.16
CA PRO A 35 -3.51 -6.74 -0.96
C PRO A 35 -3.12 -5.35 -0.49
N ILE A 36 -1.81 -5.08 -0.44
CA ILE A 36 -1.31 -3.76 -0.09
C ILE A 36 -1.65 -2.74 -1.19
N THR A 37 -2.03 -1.53 -0.80
CA THR A 37 -2.21 -0.41 -1.72
C THR A 37 -0.91 0.37 -1.92
N ILE A 38 -0.80 1.13 -3.02
CA ILE A 38 0.36 2.00 -3.25
C ILE A 38 0.53 3.01 -2.10
N LEU A 39 -0.56 3.55 -1.58
CA LEU A 39 -0.55 4.47 -0.44
C LEU A 39 0.12 3.86 0.80
N GLN A 40 -0.28 2.63 1.16
CA GLN A 40 0.32 1.91 2.28
C GLN A 40 1.78 1.52 2.03
N ALA A 41 2.11 1.13 0.80
CA ALA A 41 3.48 0.80 0.42
C ALA A 41 4.41 2.03 0.57
N CYS A 42 3.95 3.21 0.15
CA CYS A 42 4.65 4.48 0.38
C CYS A 42 4.83 4.77 1.87
N GLU A 43 3.78 4.59 2.68
CA GLU A 43 3.84 4.84 4.12
C GLU A 43 4.84 3.93 4.84
N LEU A 44 4.89 2.63 4.50
CA LEU A 44 5.85 1.67 5.06
C LEU A 44 7.32 2.07 4.85
N VAL A 45 7.61 2.77 3.75
CA VAL A 45 8.97 3.23 3.41
C VAL A 45 9.21 4.69 3.81
N GLY A 46 8.27 5.31 4.52
CA GLY A 46 8.37 6.69 5.01
C GLY A 46 8.06 7.77 3.98
N VAL A 47 7.53 7.41 2.80
CA VAL A 47 7.10 8.37 1.78
C VAL A 47 5.66 8.79 2.07
N LYS A 48 5.49 10.03 2.53
CA LYS A 48 4.17 10.58 2.88
C LYS A 48 3.41 11.01 1.63
N VAL A 49 2.28 10.36 1.37
CA VAL A 49 1.33 10.74 0.32
C VAL A 49 0.09 11.36 0.99
N PRO A 50 -0.30 12.60 0.66
CA PRO A 50 -1.42 13.27 1.31
C PRO A 50 -2.74 12.58 0.99
N HIS A 51 -3.57 12.36 2.01
CA HIS A 51 -4.89 11.74 1.88
C HIS A 51 -5.82 12.20 3.00
N PHE A 52 -7.10 12.40 2.68
CA PHE A 52 -8.14 12.66 3.69
C PHE A 52 -9.15 11.51 3.82
N CYS A 53 -9.44 10.80 2.74
CA CYS A 53 -10.49 9.79 2.71
C CYS A 53 -9.99 8.35 2.95
N TYR A 54 -8.76 8.18 3.42
CA TYR A 54 -8.20 6.87 3.76
C TYR A 54 -7.92 6.79 5.26
N HIS A 55 -8.31 5.67 5.86
CA HIS A 55 -7.99 5.30 7.23
C HIS A 55 -7.86 3.76 7.30
N PRO A 56 -6.83 3.20 7.96
CA PRO A 56 -6.57 1.75 7.93
C PRO A 56 -7.68 0.91 8.54
N GLY A 57 -8.47 1.47 9.46
CA GLY A 57 -9.62 0.79 10.08
C GLY A 57 -10.97 1.00 9.38
N LEU A 58 -11.03 1.73 8.26
CA LEU A 58 -12.26 1.97 7.51
C LEU A 58 -12.18 1.37 6.10
N HIS A 59 -13.32 1.33 5.40
CA HIS A 59 -13.33 0.93 3.99
C HIS A 59 -12.56 1.95 3.13
N ILE A 60 -11.91 1.47 2.07
CA ILE A 60 -11.20 2.31 1.11
C ILE A 60 -12.19 3.20 0.38
N ALA A 61 -11.92 4.51 0.36
CA ALA A 61 -12.70 5.51 -0.38
C ALA A 61 -11.81 6.31 -1.35
N GLY A 62 -12.42 6.85 -2.40
CA GLY A 62 -11.75 7.60 -3.47
C GLY A 62 -12.25 9.03 -3.63
N ASN A 63 -12.73 9.67 -2.56
CA ASN A 63 -13.42 10.97 -2.64
C ASN A 63 -12.45 12.15 -2.79
N CYS A 64 -11.33 12.17 -2.06
CA CYS A 64 -10.46 13.36 -2.00
C CYS A 64 -9.46 13.49 -3.15
N ARG A 65 -9.10 12.38 -3.81
CA ARG A 65 -8.09 12.32 -4.89
C ARG A 65 -6.74 13.00 -4.59
N MET A 66 -6.42 13.27 -3.32
CA MET A 66 -5.13 13.88 -2.96
C MET A 66 -3.97 12.91 -3.06
N CYS A 67 -4.25 11.61 -2.98
CA CYS A 67 -3.24 10.55 -3.06
C CYS A 67 -2.88 10.16 -4.50
N LEU A 68 -3.15 11.02 -5.49
CA LEU A 68 -2.80 10.76 -6.88
C LEU A 68 -1.28 10.66 -7.00
N VAL A 69 -0.83 9.62 -7.70
CA VAL A 69 0.57 9.34 -7.99
C VAL A 69 0.68 8.92 -9.45
N GLU A 70 1.86 9.12 -10.03
CA GLU A 70 2.19 8.62 -11.35
C GLU A 70 2.73 7.18 -11.24
N ILE A 71 2.36 6.33 -12.20
CA ILE A 71 2.82 4.95 -12.27
C ILE A 71 3.53 4.71 -13.61
N GLY A 72 4.60 3.93 -13.56
CA GLY A 72 5.40 3.60 -14.74
C GLY A 72 6.41 2.50 -14.43
N THR A 73 7.03 1.98 -15.48
CA THR A 73 8.15 1.04 -15.34
C THR A 73 9.40 1.81 -14.91
N PRO A 74 10.19 1.35 -13.93
CA PRO A 74 11.47 1.96 -13.64
C PRO A 74 12.35 1.94 -14.91
N VAL A 75 12.82 3.12 -15.32
CA VAL A 75 13.90 3.27 -16.30
C VAL A 75 15.25 2.97 -15.67
#